data_AF-A0A9Q5B2W4-F1
#
_entry.id   AF-A0A9Q5B2W4-F1
#
_cell.length_a   1.000
_cell.length_b   1.000
_cell.length_c   1.000
_cell.angle_alpha   90.00
_cell.angle_beta   90.00
_cell.angle_gamma   90.00
#
_symmetry.space_group_name_H-M   'P 1'
#
loop_
_entity.id
_entity.type
_entity.pdbx_description
1 polymer ?
#
loop_
_entity_poly.entity_id
_entity_poly.type
_entity_poly.pdbx_seq_one_letter_code
_entity_poly.pdbx_strand_id
1 'polypeptide(L)' 'MKKILLAVGLLSLAGTAFAAGKPCEELKSEIAAKIEANGAKHYSLTVVEKGAAADGKVVGSCEAGTKEIVYKRG' A
#
# COMPACT_ATOMS: atom_id res chain seq x y z
N MET A 1 18.84 -4.71 -21.13
CA MET A 1 17.46 -5.07 -21.56
C MET A 1 17.31 -6.54 -21.23
N LYS A 2 16.45 -7.03 -20.34
CA LYS A 2 15.02 -6.83 -20.13
C LYS A 2 14.79 -6.96 -18.61
N LYS A 3 14.25 -5.92 -17.98
CA LYS A 3 14.00 -5.88 -16.53
C LYS A 3 13.00 -6.99 -16.20
N ILE A 4 13.42 -7.84 -15.28
CA ILE A 4 12.73 -9.06 -14.90
C ILE A 4 11.36 -8.68 -14.38
N LEU A 5 10.39 -9.16 -15.13
CA LEU A 5 8.96 -9.14 -14.95
C LEU A 5 8.57 -9.41 -13.48
N LEU A 6 7.78 -8.48 -12.92
CA LEU A 6 6.47 -8.80 -12.37
C LEU A 6 6.37 -10.02 -11.43
N ALA A 7 7.16 -10.05 -10.36
CA ALA A 7 7.02 -11.04 -9.29
C ALA A 7 6.82 -10.38 -7.91
N VAL A 8 5.84 -9.48 -7.79
CA VAL A 8 5.24 -9.13 -6.49
C VAL A 8 3.72 -9.01 -6.67
N GLY A 9 3.14 -10.08 -7.21
CA GLY A 9 1.71 -10.30 -7.35
C GLY A 9 1.20 -11.39 -6.41
N LEU A 10 1.72 -11.45 -5.17
CA LEU A 10 1.32 -12.44 -4.19
C LEU A 10 1.27 -11.86 -2.77
N LEU A 11 0.45 -10.82 -2.58
CA LEU A 11 -0.10 -10.47 -1.28
C LEU A 11 -1.63 -10.29 -1.37
N SER A 12 -2.27 -11.11 -2.21
CA SER A 12 -3.74 -11.16 -2.32
C SER A 12 -4.41 -12.03 -1.25
N LEU A 13 -3.67 -12.61 -0.29
CA LEU A 13 -4.22 -13.53 0.73
C LEU A 13 -3.80 -13.18 2.17
N ALA A 14 -4.14 -11.97 2.62
CA ALA A 14 -4.34 -11.69 4.05
C ALA A 14 -5.61 -10.85 4.28
N GLY A 15 -6.63 -11.06 3.44
CA GLY A 15 -7.95 -10.43 3.55
C GLY A 15 -8.95 -11.25 4.36
N THR A 16 -8.50 -12.19 5.21
CA THR A 16 -9.40 -12.93 6.09
C THR A 16 -9.47 -12.25 7.44
N ALA A 17 -10.66 -11.71 7.74
CA ALA A 17 -11.15 -11.34 9.06
C ALA A 17 -10.66 -10.00 9.66
N PHE A 18 -11.02 -8.87 9.05
CA PHE A 18 -11.26 -7.65 9.83
C PHE A 18 -12.55 -6.98 9.33
N ALA A 19 -13.67 -7.40 9.90
CA ALA A 19 -15.03 -6.90 9.64
C ALA A 19 -15.29 -5.47 10.20
N ALA A 20 -14.23 -4.78 10.60
CA ALA A 20 -14.19 -3.33 10.74
C ALA A 20 -12.92 -2.92 9.99
N GLY A 21 -13.06 -2.25 8.85
CA GLY A 21 -11.89 -1.82 8.08
C GLY A 21 -10.95 -1.06 9.01
N LYS A 22 -9.71 -1.53 9.18
CA LYS A 22 -8.72 -0.80 9.96
C LYS A 22 -8.70 0.65 9.47
N PRO A 23 -8.66 1.64 10.38
CA PRO A 23 -8.55 3.03 9.97
C PRO A 23 -7.29 3.18 9.13
N CYS A 24 -7.38 3.98 8.06
CA CYS A 24 -6.25 4.17 7.14
C CYS A 24 -4.96 4.59 7.88
N GLU A 25 -5.07 5.29 9.01
CA GLU A 25 -3.96 5.72 9.85
C GLU A 25 -3.14 4.56 10.45
N GLU A 26 -3.80 3.51 10.97
CA GLU A 26 -3.08 2.35 11.51
C GLU A 26 -2.37 1.57 10.40
N LEU A 27 -3.07 1.30 9.29
CA LEU A 27 -2.48 0.61 8.15
C LEU A 27 -1.34 1.41 7.53
N LYS A 28 -1.47 2.73 7.42
CA LYS A 28 -0.42 3.61 6.92
C LYS A 28 0.82 3.55 7.80
N SER A 29 0.66 3.52 9.12
CA SER A 29 1.77 3.42 10.08
C SER A 29 2.50 2.07 9.99
N GLU A 30 1.75 0.97 9.87
CA GLU A 30 2.35 -0.37 9.68
C GLU A 30 3.10 -0.49 8.35
N ILE A 31 2.54 0.09 7.29
CA ILE A 31 3.16 0.15 5.95
C ILE A 31 4.42 1.02 5.99
N ALA A 32 4.39 2.17 6.66
CA ALA A 32 5.55 3.04 6.85
C ALA A 32 6.70 2.30 7.54
N ALA A 33 6.42 1.63 8.66
CA ALA A 33 7.41 0.85 9.39
C ALA A 33 8.03 -0.26 8.51
N LYS A 34 7.20 -0.97 7.72
CA LYS A 34 7.69 -1.97 6.75
C LYS A 34 8.56 -1.33 5.67
N ILE A 35 8.16 -0.20 5.10
CA ILE A 35 8.91 0.51 4.05
C ILE A 35 10.27 0.97 4.57
N GLU A 36 10.32 1.52 5.79
CA GLU A 36 11.55 1.96 6.44
C GLU A 36 12.46 0.79 6.79
N ALA A 37 11.90 -0.33 7.27
CA ALA A 37 12.66 -1.55 7.51
C ALA A 37 13.28 -2.13 6.23
N ASN A 38 12.63 -1.91 5.08
CA ASN A 38 13.19 -2.24 3.75
C ASN A 38 14.20 -1.19 3.23
N GLY A 39 14.53 -0.18 4.03
CA GLY A 39 15.56 0.82 3.71
C GLY A 39 15.10 1.93 2.77
N ALA A 40 13.80 2.07 2.51
CA ALA A 40 13.29 3.18 1.73
C ALA A 40 13.33 4.48 2.55
N LYS A 41 14.15 5.43 2.08
CA LYS A 41 14.25 6.79 2.61
C LYS A 41 13.67 7.74 1.56
N HIS A 42 12.98 8.80 2.01
CA HIS A 42 12.26 9.76 1.15
C HIS A 42 11.09 9.14 0.37
N TYR A 43 9.96 8.96 1.05
CA TYR A 43 8.73 8.51 0.43
C TYR A 43 7.51 9.24 1.00
N SER A 44 6.40 9.17 0.27
CA SER A 44 5.10 9.66 0.71
C SER A 44 4.05 8.56 0.61
N LEU A 45 3.16 8.51 1.60
CA LEU A 45 2.00 7.63 1.64
C LEU A 45 0.74 8.49 1.60
N THR A 46 -0.01 8.39 0.50
CA THR A 46 -1.24 9.16 0.28
C THR A 46 -2.44 8.22 0.26
N VAL A 47 -3.51 8.58 0.97
CA VAL A 47 -4.76 7.83 0.90
C VAL A 47 -5.58 8.42 -0.26
N VAL A 48 -5.97 7.59 -1.20
CA VAL A 48 -6.83 7.94 -2.34
C VAL A 48 -8.05 7.04 -2.37
N GLU A 49 -9.06 7.39 -3.14
CA GLU A 49 -10.16 6.46 -3.42
C GLU A 49 -9.67 5.31 -4.30
N LYS A 50 -10.34 4.17 -4.18
CA LYS A 50 -10.02 2.99 -4.98
C LYS A 50 -10.03 3.33 -6.48
N GLY A 51 -8.92 3.04 -7.16
CA GLY A 51 -8.77 3.32 -8.59
C GLY A 51 -8.37 4.77 -8.93
N ALA A 52 -8.21 5.64 -7.94
CA ALA A 52 -7.69 7.00 -8.13
C ALA A 52 -6.16 7.10 -7.97
N ALA A 53 -5.47 5.96 -7.87
CA ALA A 53 -4.01 5.89 -7.81
C ALA A 53 -3.39 6.20 -9.18
N ALA A 54 -3.18 7.49 -9.48
CA ALA A 54 -2.65 7.93 -10.77
C ALA A 54 -1.12 7.75 -10.91
N ASP A 55 -0.34 8.20 -9.92
CA ASP A 55 1.12 8.35 -10.05
C ASP A 55 1.93 7.68 -8.93
N GLY A 56 1.44 6.56 -8.40
CA GLY A 56 2.12 5.83 -7.34
C GLY A 56 1.69 4.38 -7.22
N LYS A 57 2.37 3.65 -6.34
CA LYS A 57 2.14 2.23 -6.13
C LYS A 57 1.12 2.03 -5.00
N VAL A 58 0.01 1.36 -5.26
CA VAL A 58 -0.89 0.91 -4.20
C VAL A 58 -0.18 -0.11 -3.32
N VAL A 59 0.01 0.22 -2.05
CA VAL A 59 0.70 -0.62 -1.03
C VAL A 59 -0.25 -1.16 0.02
N GLY A 60 -1.51 -0.73 0.02
CA GLY A 60 -2.56 -1.25 0.87
C GLY A 60 -3.93 -0.65 0.54
N SER A 61 -4.97 -1.22 1.13
CA SER A 61 -6.34 -0.72 1.04
C SER A 61 -6.96 -0.67 2.43
N CYS A 62 -7.66 0.41 2.76
CA CYS A 62 -8.29 0.67 4.06
C CYS A 62 -9.79 0.97 3.87
N GLU A 63 -10.55 1.19 4.96
CA GLU A 63 -11.99 1.50 4.90
C GLU A 63 -12.79 0.42 4.14
N ALA A 64 -12.57 -0.85 4.48
CA ALA A 64 -13.16 -2.02 3.81
C ALA A 64 -12.85 -2.12 2.30
N GLY A 65 -11.78 -1.46 1.84
CA GLY A 65 -11.36 -1.47 0.44
C GLY A 65 -11.98 -0.37 -0.40
N THR A 66 -12.59 0.65 0.20
CA THR A 66 -13.06 1.87 -0.50
C THR A 66 -11.92 2.84 -0.77
N LYS A 67 -10.86 2.82 0.05
CA LYS A 67 -9.68 3.66 -0.09
C LYS A 67 -8.41 2.83 -0.24
N GLU A 68 -7.44 3.40 -0.95
CA GLU A 68 -6.14 2.82 -1.23
C GLU A 68 -5.03 3.72 -0.68
N ILE A 69 -3.97 3.10 -0.17
CA ILE A 69 -2.76 3.78 0.30
C ILE A 69 -1.74 3.69 -0.82
N VAL A 70 -1.40 4.82 -1.39
CA VAL A 70 -0.49 4.98 -2.51
C VAL A 70 0.87 5.42 -1.99
N TYR A 71 1.88 4.62 -2.29
CA TYR A 71 3.27 4.91 -2.09
C TYR A 71 3.84 5.66 -3.30
N LYS A 72 4.45 6.81 -3.03
CA LYS A 72 5.23 7.57 -4.01
C LYS A 72 6.65 7.73 -3.47
N ARG A 73 7.63 7.30 -4.27
CA ARG A 73 9.04 7.53 -3.97
C ARG A 73 9.40 8.96 -4.39
N GLY A 74 10.05 9.70 -3.49
CA GLY A 74 10.59 11.03 -3.76
C GLY A 74 11.88 11.00 -4.56
#